data_AF-U6DZK0-F1
#
_entry.id   AF-U6DZK0-F1
#
_cell.length_a   1.000
_cell.length_b   1.000
_cell.length_c   1.000
_cell.angle_alpha   90.00
_cell.angle_beta   90.00
_cell.angle_gamma   90.00
#
_symmetry.space_group_name_H-M   'P 1'
#
loop_
_entity.id
_entity.type
_entity.pdbx_description
1 polymer ?
#
loop_
_entity_poly.entity_id
_entity_poly.type
_entity_poly.pdbx_seq_one_letter_code
_entity_poly.pdbx_strand_id
1 'polypeptide(L)'
;VQLPEVTINEETGLAEVNLKKKSYLNIRTHPVATSFAVFDDTLLIVDPTGEEEHLATGTLTVVMDEEGKLCCLHKPGGSGLTGAKLQDCMSRAVTRHKEVKKLMDEVIKSMKPK
;
A
#
# COMPACT_ATOMS: atom_id res chain seq x y z
N VAL A 1 0.39 1.86 -15.49
CA VAL A 1 -0.86 1.74 -16.28
C VAL A 1 -0.97 2.92 -17.23
N GLN A 2 -1.33 2.66 -18.47
CA GLN A 2 -1.53 3.69 -19.49
C GLN A 2 -3.01 3.70 -19.90
N LEU A 3 -3.63 4.87 -19.89
CA LEU A 3 -5.03 5.05 -20.25
C LEU A 3 -5.12 5.78 -21.59
N PRO A 4 -6.08 5.43 -22.47
CA PRO A 4 -6.32 6.17 -23.70
C PRO A 4 -6.91 7.54 -23.38
N GLU A 5 -6.64 8.52 -24.24
CA GLU A 5 -7.31 9.81 -24.20
C GLU A 5 -8.76 9.66 -24.64
N VAL A 6 -9.68 10.29 -23.91
CA VAL A 6 -11.13 10.25 -24.18
C VAL A 6 -11.64 11.67 -24.28
N THR A 7 -12.33 11.99 -25.37
CA THR A 7 -12.99 13.27 -25.60
C THR A 7 -14.48 13.04 -25.74
N ILE A 8 -15.30 13.89 -25.12
CA ILE A 8 -16.75 13.87 -25.32
C ILE A 8 -17.05 14.70 -26.57
N ASN A 9 -17.72 14.10 -27.55
CA ASN A 9 -18.23 14.82 -28.73
C ASN A 9 -19.46 15.64 -28.30
N GLU A 10 -19.38 16.97 -28.37
CA GLU A 10 -20.42 17.88 -27.85
C GLU A 10 -21.75 17.80 -28.61
N GLU A 11 -21.75 17.31 -29.86
CA GLU A 11 -22.94 17.23 -30.71
C GLU A 11 -23.69 15.91 -30.52
N THR A 12 -22.97 14.80 -30.30
CA THR A 12 -23.56 13.46 -30.15
C THR A 12 -23.63 12.99 -28.69
N GLY A 13 -22.91 13.64 -27.77
CA GLY A 13 -22.76 13.22 -26.38
C GLY A 13 -21.98 11.90 -26.20
N LEU A 14 -21.38 11.37 -27.28
CA LEU A 14 -20.64 10.11 -27.26
C LEU A 14 -19.18 10.33 -26.88
N ALA A 15 -18.60 9.35 -26.18
CA ALA A 15 -17.19 9.33 -25.86
C ALA A 15 -16.36 8.79 -27.03
N GLU A 16 -15.55 9.65 -27.64
CA GLU A 16 -14.57 9.27 -28.66
C GLU A 16 -13.24 8.90 -27.99
N VAL A 17 -12.77 7.67 -28.23
CA VAL A 17 -11.55 7.14 -27.60
C VAL A 17 -10.40 7.17 -28.59
N ASN A 18 -9.31 7.84 -28.23
CA ASN A 18 -8.07 7.84 -29.00
C ASN A 18 -7.09 6.78 -28.47
N LEU A 19 -7.05 5.61 -29.12
CA LEU A 19 -6.17 4.51 -28.72
C LEU A 19 -4.67 4.76 -28.98
N LYS A 20 -4.33 5.73 -29.84
CA LYS A 20 -2.94 6.08 -30.18
C LYS A 20 -2.30 6.98 -29.13
N LYS A 21 -3.10 7.87 -28.52
CA LYS A 21 -2.65 8.77 -27.47
C LYS A 21 -2.94 8.14 -26.11
N LYS A 22 -1.88 7.81 -25.39
CA LYS A 22 -1.97 7.22 -24.05
C LYS A 22 -1.30 8.14 -23.03
N SER A 23 -1.94 8.31 -21.89
CA SER A 23 -1.40 9.02 -20.74
C SER A 23 -1.17 8.07 -19.59
N TYR A 24 -0.19 8.37 -18.75
CA TYR A 24 0.03 7.62 -17.51
C TYR A 24 -0.96 8.06 -16.45
N LEU A 25 -1.43 7.10 -15.65
CA LEU A 25 -2.21 7.43 -14.46
C LEU A 25 -1.31 8.16 -13.46
N ASN A 26 -1.67 9.40 -13.13
CA ASN A 26 -0.94 10.21 -12.16
C ASN A 26 -1.53 10.00 -10.76
N ILE A 27 -0.81 9.28 -9.91
CA ILE A 27 -1.19 9.02 -8.52
C ILE A 27 -0.45 10.03 -7.63
N ARG A 28 -1.19 10.77 -6.80
CA ARG A 28 -0.61 11.80 -5.92
C ARG A 28 0.13 11.22 -4.72
N THR A 29 -0.38 10.13 -4.17
CA THR A 29 0.14 9.49 -2.95
C THR A 29 0.27 8.00 -3.16
N HIS A 30 1.37 7.42 -2.70
CA HIS A 30 1.64 5.98 -2.83
C HIS A 30 1.64 5.30 -1.45
N PRO A 31 0.47 5.05 -0.84
CA PRO A 31 0.40 4.39 0.45
C PRO A 31 0.91 2.94 0.36
N VAL A 32 1.61 2.49 1.40
CA VAL A 32 2.14 1.13 1.51
C VAL A 32 1.55 0.46 2.75
N ALA A 33 1.01 -0.74 2.57
CA ALA A 33 0.54 -1.59 3.65
C ALA A 33 1.68 -2.44 4.21
N THR A 34 1.75 -2.57 5.53
CA THR A 34 2.64 -3.50 6.23
C THR A 34 1.82 -4.37 7.16
N SER A 35 1.97 -5.68 7.04
CA SER A 35 1.26 -6.68 7.84
C SER A 35 2.13 -7.22 8.97
N PHE A 36 1.50 -7.48 10.10
CA PHE A 36 2.11 -7.95 11.33
C PHE A 36 1.29 -9.12 11.88
N ALA A 37 1.98 -10.15 12.38
CA ALA A 37 1.40 -11.24 13.13
C ALA A 37 1.74 -11.09 14.62
N VAL A 38 0.74 -11.29 15.47
CA VAL A 38 0.86 -11.28 16.94
C VAL A 38 0.87 -12.73 17.43
N PHE A 39 1.84 -13.07 18.28
CA PHE A 39 1.92 -14.36 18.95
C PHE A 39 1.91 -14.15 20.47
N ASP A 40 1.08 -14.92 21.16
CA ASP A 40 1.00 -15.00 22.62
C ASP A 40 0.97 -13.62 23.31
N ASP A 41 0.27 -12.65 22.70
CA ASP A 41 0.15 -11.24 23.13
C ASP A 41 1.48 -10.48 23.30
N THR A 42 2.62 -11.12 23.07
CA THR A 42 3.95 -10.67 23.49
C THR A 42 4.89 -10.48 22.29
N LEU A 43 4.82 -11.37 21.31
CA LEU A 43 5.70 -11.37 20.15
C LEU A 43 4.99 -10.79 18.92
N LEU A 44 5.74 -10.03 18.13
CA LEU A 44 5.30 -9.40 16.89
C LEU A 44 6.25 -9.80 15.77
N ILE A 45 5.69 -10.40 14.72
CA ILE A 45 6.41 -10.74 13.48
C ILE A 45 5.96 -9.75 12.40
N VAL A 46 6.92 -9.26 11.62
CA VAL A 46 6.68 -8.35 10.49
C VAL A 46 6.75 -9.15 9.21
N ASP A 47 5.82 -8.90 8.28
CA ASP A 47 5.74 -9.63 7.00
C ASP A 47 5.57 -11.14 7.20
N PRO A 48 4.49 -11.57 7.91
CA PRO A 48 4.32 -12.97 8.26
C PRO A 48 4.11 -13.83 7.00
N THR A 49 4.70 -15.01 7.03
CA THR A 49 4.41 -16.09 6.09
C THR A 49 3.03 -16.70 6.35
N GLY A 50 2.52 -17.51 5.40
CA GLY A 50 1.23 -18.18 5.58
C GLY A 50 1.16 -19.07 6.82
N GLU A 51 2.27 -19.75 7.17
CA GLU A 51 2.35 -20.58 8.38
C GLU A 51 2.37 -19.72 9.65
N GLU A 52 3.10 -18.61 9.64
CA GLU A 52 3.14 -17.68 10.78
C GLU A 52 1.78 -17.02 10.98
N GLU A 53 1.11 -16.59 9.92
CA GLU A 53 -0.24 -16.02 10.01
C GLU A 53 -1.26 -17.06 10.52
N HIS A 54 -1.12 -18.32 10.09
CA HIS A 54 -2.00 -19.40 10.54
C HIS A 54 -1.87 -19.72 12.03
N LEU A 55 -0.65 -19.65 12.57
CA LEU A 55 -0.35 -19.91 13.97
C LEU A 55 -0.49 -18.66 14.85
N ALA A 56 -0.64 -17.47 14.25
CA ALA A 56 -0.79 -16.22 14.97
C ALA A 56 -2.11 -16.16 15.75
N THR A 57 -2.06 -15.54 16.93
CA THR A 57 -3.25 -15.29 17.75
C THR A 57 -3.97 -14.00 17.34
N GLY A 58 -3.36 -13.19 16.48
CA GLY A 58 -4.00 -12.03 15.87
C GLY A 58 -3.14 -11.42 14.76
N THR A 59 -3.79 -10.65 13.88
CA THR A 59 -3.13 -9.94 12.79
C THR A 59 -3.38 -8.44 12.87
N LEU A 60 -2.44 -7.66 12.38
CA LEU A 60 -2.53 -6.20 12.29
C LEU A 60 -1.95 -5.77 10.94
N THR A 61 -2.67 -4.95 10.19
CA THR A 61 -2.15 -4.29 9.00
C THR A 61 -2.20 -2.78 9.18
N VAL A 62 -1.08 -2.12 8.90
CA VAL A 62 -0.94 -0.66 8.99
C VAL A 62 -0.61 -0.12 7.60
N VAL A 63 -1.36 0.88 7.15
CA VAL A 63 -1.12 1.54 5.88
C VAL A 63 -0.66 2.97 6.13
N MET A 64 0.54 3.28 5.64
CA MET A 64 1.18 4.59 5.80
C MET A 64 1.41 5.25 4.44
N ASP A 65 1.23 6.57 4.38
CA ASP A 65 1.65 7.37 3.23
C ASP A 65 3.13 7.82 3.32
N GLU A 66 3.56 8.56 2.30
CA GLU A 66 4.92 9.05 2.12
C GLU A 66 5.34 10.10 3.15
N GLU A 67 4.36 10.80 3.74
CA GLU A 67 4.55 11.78 4.81
C GLU A 67 4.55 11.11 6.20
N GLY A 68 4.38 9.78 6.25
CA GLY A 68 4.29 9.01 7.48
C GLY A 68 2.94 9.19 8.19
N LYS A 69 1.88 9.59 7.49
CA LYS A 69 0.52 9.66 8.02
C LYS A 69 -0.14 8.30 7.90
N LEU A 70 -0.94 7.97 8.90
CA LEU A 70 -1.74 6.75 8.93
C LEU A 70 -2.94 6.89 7.98
N CYS A 71 -2.99 6.08 6.94
CA CYS A 71 -4.13 6.01 6.03
C CYS A 71 -5.21 5.08 6.57
N CYS A 72 -4.81 3.88 7.01
CA CYS A 72 -5.73 2.94 7.65
C CYS A 72 -5.00 1.98 8.57
N LEU A 73 -5.76 1.43 9.51
CA LEU A 73 -5.34 0.38 10.43
C LEU A 73 -6.40 -0.71 10.41
N HIS A 74 -5.98 -1.94 10.19
CA HIS A 74 -6.87 -3.09 10.16
C HIS A 74 -6.44 -4.12 11.19
N LYS A 75 -7.32 -4.39 12.17
CA LYS A 75 -7.13 -5.43 13.18
C LYS A 75 -8.44 -6.20 13.36
N PRO A 76 -8.62 -7.36 12.69
CA PRO A 76 -9.91 -8.08 12.64
C PRO A 76 -10.26 -8.86 13.92
N GLY A 77 -9.75 -8.47 15.08
CA GLY A 77 -9.90 -9.20 16.35
C GLY A 77 -8.63 -9.95 16.76
N GLY A 78 -8.79 -11.04 17.52
CA GLY A 78 -7.68 -11.82 18.10
C GLY A 78 -7.03 -11.17 19.32
N SER A 79 -5.80 -11.58 19.59
CA SER A 79 -4.96 -11.10 20.70
C SER A 79 -4.92 -9.59 20.86
N GLY A 80 -4.96 -9.11 22.11
CA GLY A 80 -4.91 -7.69 22.43
C GLY A 80 -3.55 -7.07 22.08
N LEU A 81 -3.53 -5.78 21.74
CA LEU A 81 -2.28 -5.05 21.51
C LEU A 81 -2.23 -3.81 22.39
N THR A 82 -1.10 -3.61 23.07
CA THR A 82 -0.89 -2.40 23.87
C THR A 82 -0.61 -1.20 22.97
N GLY A 83 -0.93 0.01 23.44
CA GLY A 83 -0.65 1.25 22.69
C GLY A 83 0.84 1.41 22.35
N ALA A 84 1.74 1.00 23.25
CA ALA A 84 3.18 1.06 23.01
C ALA A 84 3.62 0.16 21.85
N LYS A 85 3.08 -1.07 21.79
CA LYS A 85 3.35 -2.00 20.68
C LYS A 85 2.75 -1.52 19.37
N LEU A 86 1.57 -0.91 19.42
CA LEU A 86 0.97 -0.33 18.24
C LEU A 86 1.83 0.82 17.68
N GLN A 87 2.40 1.65 18.56
CA GLN A 87 3.35 2.69 18.16
C GLN A 87 4.63 2.11 17.54
N ASP A 88 5.14 0.99 18.07
CA ASP A 88 6.26 0.27 17.46
C ASP A 88 5.91 -0.28 16.06
N CYS A 89 4.72 -0.85 15.88
CA CYS A 89 4.23 -1.26 14.57
C CYS A 89 4.16 -0.09 13.59
N MET A 90 3.67 1.07 14.03
CA MET A 90 3.58 2.26 13.18
C MET A 90 4.96 2.80 12.80
N SER A 91 5.92 2.85 13.73
CA SER A 91 7.29 3.30 13.44
C SER A 91 8.00 2.35 12.46
N ARG A 92 7.80 1.04 12.61
CA ARG A 92 8.30 0.01 11.69
C ARG A 92 7.64 0.11 10.32
N ALA A 93 6.32 0.35 10.26
CA ALA A 93 5.60 0.54 9.02
C ALA A 93 6.12 1.74 8.22
N VAL A 94 6.47 2.85 8.89
CA VAL A 94 7.10 4.01 8.24
C VAL A 94 8.46 3.65 7.65
N THR A 95 9.27 2.87 8.37
CA THR A 95 10.58 2.41 7.87
C THR A 95 10.40 1.50 6.65
N ARG A 96 9.48 0.54 6.73
CA ARG A 96 9.18 -0.38 5.62
C ARG A 96 8.60 0.33 4.41
N HIS A 97 7.75 1.33 4.62
CA HIS A 97 7.22 2.18 3.56
C HIS A 97 8.36 2.81 2.74
N LYS A 98 9.38 3.38 3.40
CA LYS A 98 10.52 4.02 2.71
C LYS A 98 11.32 3.04 1.84
N GLU A 99 11.53 1.82 2.34
CA GLU A 99 12.22 0.77 1.59
C GLU A 99 11.43 0.36 0.33
N VAL A 100 10.14 0.04 0.50
CA VAL A 100 9.27 -0.37 -0.61
C VAL A 100 9.12 0.76 -1.63
N LYS A 101 8.98 2.01 -1.17
CA LYS A 101 8.89 3.18 -2.04
C LYS A 101 10.13 3.33 -2.90
N LYS A 102 11.33 3.16 -2.32
CA LYS A 102 12.59 3.18 -3.06
C LYS A 102 12.64 2.10 -4.14
N LEU A 103 12.29 0.86 -3.80
CA LEU A 103 12.23 -0.25 -4.76
C LEU A 103 11.24 0.03 -5.89
N MET A 104 10.07 0.56 -5.57
CA MET A 104 9.05 0.91 -6.55
C MET A 104 9.54 2.01 -7.49
N ASP A 105 10.20 3.05 -6.97
CA ASP A 105 10.73 4.15 -7.76
C ASP A 105 11.89 3.70 -8.68
N GLU A 106 12.75 2.80 -8.22
CA GLU A 106 13.82 2.17 -9.03
C GLU A 106 13.24 1.38 -10.21
N VAL A 107 12.22 0.55 -9.96
CA VAL A 107 11.53 -0.21 -11.00
C VAL A 107 10.80 0.71 -11.98
N ILE A 108 10.09 1.73 -11.49
CA ILE A 108 9.41 2.71 -12.35
C ILE A 108 10.41 3.42 -13.26
N LYS A 109 11.59 3.80 -12.74
CA LYS A 109 12.64 4.43 -13.53
C LYS A 109 13.20 3.48 -14.58
N SER A 110 13.40 2.21 -14.24
CA SER A 110 13.90 1.20 -15.19
C SER A 110 12.91 0.84 -16.28
N MET A 111 11.59 0.89 -16.00
CA MET A 111 10.55 0.49 -16.95
C MET A 111 10.03 1.65 -17.82
N LYS A 112 10.43 2.91 -17.54
CA LYS A 112 10.10 4.04 -18.42
C LYS A 112 10.85 3.89 -19.74
N PRO A 113 10.16 3.75 -20.90
CA PRO A 113 10.82 3.75 -22.19
C PRO A 113 11.54 5.08 -22.39
N LYS A 114 12.76 5.04 -22.98
CA LYS A 114 13.49 6.22 -23.42
C LYS A 114 12.70 7.02 -24.45
#